data_AF-A0A822J1C8-F1
#
_entry.id   AF-A0A822J1C8-F1
#
_cell.length_a   1.000
_cell.length_b   1.000
_cell.length_c   1.000
_cell.angle_alpha   90.00
_cell.angle_beta   90.00
_cell.angle_gamma   90.00
#
_symmetry.space_group_name_H-M   'P 1'
#
loop_
_entity.id
_entity.type
_entity.pdbx_description
1 polymer ?
#
loop_
_entity_poly.entity_id
_entity_poly.type
_entity_poly.pdbx_seq_one_letter_code
_entity_poly.pdbx_strand_id
1 'polypeptide(L)'
;LLYCIGCGNCLLYCPMYNTIGNEFARDNYLGGKGIAYHSLYTNERDEKLEFCLSCGKCRENCPLELDIPAIIKKLRSTGISSEIYYFLKSHSLWLYYQALLRINK
;
A
#
# COMPACT_ATOMS: atom_id res chain seq x y z
N LEU A 1 11.68 6.09 -5.46
CA LEU A 1 10.40 6.86 -5.45
C LEU A 1 10.45 8.03 -6.42
N LEU A 2 11.47 8.90 -6.33
CA LEU A 2 11.60 10.12 -7.15
C LEU A 2 11.73 9.87 -8.66
N TYR A 3 12.26 8.72 -9.08
CA TYR A 3 12.34 8.35 -10.50
C TYR A 3 11.03 7.83 -11.09
N CYS A 4 9.94 7.76 -10.32
CA CYS A 4 8.66 7.23 -10.81
C CYS A 4 8.11 8.05 -11.98
N ILE A 5 7.82 7.39 -13.11
CA ILE A 5 7.26 8.02 -14.33
C ILE A 5 5.72 8.14 -14.31
N GLY A 6 5.06 7.85 -13.19
CA GLY A 6 3.61 8.03 -13.06
C GLY A 6 2.74 7.05 -13.86
N CYS A 7 3.25 5.89 -14.28
CA CYS A 7 2.50 4.95 -15.14
C CYS A 7 1.28 4.25 -14.49
N GLY A 8 1.10 4.34 -13.18
CA GLY A 8 -0.07 3.78 -12.50
C GLY A 8 -0.09 2.26 -12.27
N ASN A 9 0.83 1.47 -12.85
CA ASN A 9 0.86 0.00 -12.67
C ASN A 9 0.83 -0.44 -11.20
N CYS A 10 1.51 0.28 -10.32
CA CYS A 10 1.52 -0.03 -8.89
C CYS A 10 0.13 0.04 -8.24
N LEU A 11 -0.80 0.83 -8.81
CA LEU A 11 -2.20 0.89 -8.40
C LEU A 11 -2.99 -0.25 -9.05
N LEU A 12 -2.88 -0.39 -10.38
CA LEU A 12 -3.61 -1.38 -11.17
C LEU A 12 -3.41 -2.82 -10.68
N TYR A 13 -2.19 -3.16 -10.26
CA TYR A 13 -1.86 -4.50 -9.79
C TYR A 13 -1.94 -4.66 -8.26
N CYS A 14 -2.32 -3.61 -7.51
CA CYS A 14 -2.43 -3.70 -6.06
C CYS A 14 -3.78 -4.32 -5.66
N PRO A 15 -3.80 -5.51 -5.03
CA PRO A 15 -5.05 -6.17 -4.66
C PRO A 15 -5.88 -5.34 -3.68
N MET A 16 -5.21 -4.72 -2.70
CA MET A 16 -5.88 -3.86 -1.73
C MET A 16 -6.47 -2.62 -2.40
N TYR A 17 -5.72 -1.91 -3.23
CA TYR A 17 -6.22 -0.71 -3.91
C TYR A 17 -7.41 -1.04 -4.83
N ASN A 18 -7.38 -2.17 -5.53
CA ASN A 18 -8.53 -2.64 -6.32
C ASN A 18 -9.74 -3.04 -5.47
N THR A 19 -9.55 -3.27 -4.17
CA THR A 19 -10.63 -3.62 -3.24
C THR A 19 -11.25 -2.37 -2.60
N ILE A 20 -10.42 -1.42 -2.14
CA ILE A 20 -10.88 -0.29 -1.31
C ILE A 20 -10.69 1.09 -1.97
N GLY A 21 -10.07 1.16 -3.14
CA GLY A 21 -9.87 2.39 -3.89
C GLY A 21 -9.19 3.49 -3.07
N ASN A 22 -9.82 4.67 -3.04
CA ASN A 22 -9.29 5.87 -2.40
C ASN A 22 -9.27 5.80 -0.87
N GLU A 23 -9.86 4.76 -0.25
CA GLU A 23 -9.59 4.49 1.17
C GLU A 23 -8.10 4.23 1.40
N PHE A 24 -7.39 3.68 0.41
CA PHE A 24 -5.93 3.59 0.40
C PHE A 24 -5.28 4.80 -0.32
N ALA A 25 -5.75 6.02 -0.07
CA ALA A 25 -5.18 7.25 -0.59
C ALA A 25 -5.30 8.41 0.42
N ARG A 26 -4.44 9.43 0.29
CA ARG A 26 -4.57 10.72 1.00
C ARG A 26 -4.43 11.84 -0.01
N ASP A 27 -5.43 12.69 -0.14
CA ASP A 27 -5.49 13.72 -1.19
C ASP A 27 -5.16 13.11 -2.57
N ASN A 28 -4.13 13.61 -3.25
CA ASN A 28 -3.65 13.11 -4.53
C ASN A 28 -2.60 11.97 -4.42
N TYR A 29 -2.30 11.52 -3.20
CA TYR A 29 -1.34 10.46 -2.91
C TYR A 29 -2.02 9.09 -2.91
N LEU A 30 -2.11 8.49 -4.10
CA LEU A 30 -2.83 7.25 -4.33
C LEU A 30 -2.00 5.98 -4.00
N GLY A 31 -2.64 5.03 -3.33
CA GLY A 31 -2.12 3.70 -3.05
C GLY A 31 -0.84 3.69 -2.23
N GLY A 32 -0.22 2.51 -2.10
CA GLY A 32 0.99 2.36 -1.29
C GLY A 32 2.14 3.28 -1.71
N LYS A 33 2.32 3.53 -3.02
CA LYS A 33 3.35 4.44 -3.53
C LYS A 33 3.08 5.89 -3.10
N GLY A 34 1.84 6.36 -3.26
CA GLY A 34 1.44 7.71 -2.88
C GLY A 34 1.58 7.91 -1.38
N ILE A 35 0.99 7.02 -0.58
CA ILE A 35 1.05 7.11 0.89
C ILE A 35 2.50 7.07 1.40
N ALA A 36 3.35 6.22 0.83
CA ALA A 36 4.78 6.21 1.16
C ALA A 36 5.48 7.54 0.81
N TYR A 37 5.15 8.13 -0.34
CA TYR A 37 5.67 9.45 -0.71
C TYR A 37 5.18 10.53 0.24
N HIS A 38 3.87 10.56 0.54
CA HIS A 38 3.27 11.51 1.47
C HIS A 38 4.00 11.49 2.81
N SER A 39 4.20 10.30 3.39
CA SER A 39 4.89 10.18 4.68
C SER A 39 6.34 10.65 4.66
N LEU A 40 7.06 10.42 3.57
CA LEU A 40 8.42 10.92 3.42
C LEU A 40 8.45 12.43 3.20
N TYR A 41 7.47 12.98 2.50
CA TYR A 41 7.38 14.39 2.17
C TYR A 41 7.00 15.24 3.39
N THR A 42 6.03 14.79 4.20
CA THR A 42 5.59 15.49 5.42
C THR A 42 6.45 15.14 6.63
N ASN A 43 7.30 14.12 6.53
CA ASN A 43 8.02 13.52 7.66
C ASN A 43 7.07 12.98 8.75
N GLU A 44 5.85 12.61 8.37
CA GLU A 44 4.83 12.04 9.25
C GLU A 44 4.37 10.69 8.76
N ARG A 45 4.30 9.71 9.65
CA ARG A 45 3.83 8.37 9.30
C ARG A 45 2.32 8.40 9.08
N ASP A 46 1.90 8.05 7.87
CA ASP A 46 0.49 7.95 7.52
C ASP A 46 -0.08 6.61 8.02
N GLU A 47 -1.23 6.67 8.69
CA GLU A 47 -1.95 5.49 9.16
C GLU A 47 -2.30 4.54 8.00
N LYS A 48 -2.61 5.09 6.81
CA LYS A 48 -2.99 4.32 5.62
C LYS A 48 -1.88 3.41 5.11
N LEU A 49 -0.64 3.57 5.59
CA LEU A 49 0.42 2.60 5.35
C LEU A 49 0.01 1.19 5.78
N GLU A 50 -0.90 1.02 6.75
CA GLU A 50 -1.38 -0.28 7.22
C GLU A 50 -2.15 -1.11 6.18
N PHE A 51 -2.64 -0.49 5.10
CA PHE A 51 -3.35 -1.20 4.04
C PHE A 51 -2.44 -2.01 3.11
N CYS A 52 -1.13 -1.75 3.09
CA CYS A 52 -0.22 -2.50 2.23
C CYS A 52 -0.11 -3.98 2.65
N LEU A 53 -0.47 -4.89 1.75
CA LEU A 53 -0.36 -6.34 1.96
C LEU A 53 1.09 -6.87 1.95
N SER A 54 2.08 -6.02 1.67
CA SER A 54 3.47 -6.43 1.43
C SER A 54 3.64 -7.51 0.34
N CYS A 55 2.70 -7.58 -0.61
CA CYS A 55 2.58 -8.69 -1.58
C CYS A 55 3.53 -8.61 -2.79
N GLY A 56 4.31 -7.54 -2.96
CA GLY A 56 5.28 -7.44 -4.08
C GLY A 56 4.72 -7.07 -5.45
N LYS A 57 3.41 -7.21 -5.71
CA LYS A 57 2.80 -6.98 -7.04
C LYS A 57 3.12 -5.62 -7.66
N CYS A 58 3.20 -4.57 -6.85
CA CYS A 58 3.56 -3.24 -7.33
C CYS A 58 5.03 -3.14 -7.79
N ARG A 59 5.95 -3.92 -7.21
CA ARG A 59 7.35 -4.01 -7.66
C ARG A 59 7.44 -4.84 -8.94
N GLU A 60 6.80 -6.02 -8.95
CA GLU A 60 6.78 -6.93 -10.11
C GLU A 60 6.31 -6.26 -11.40
N ASN A 61 5.38 -5.30 -11.29
CA ASN A 61 4.78 -4.61 -12.43
C ASN A 61 5.31 -3.18 -12.62
N CYS A 62 6.33 -2.77 -11.86
CA CYS A 62 6.95 -1.47 -12.03
C CYS A 62 8.02 -1.53 -13.13
N PRO A 63 7.93 -0.74 -14.22
CA PRO A 63 8.95 -0.71 -15.26
C PRO A 63 10.31 -0.16 -14.78
N LEU A 64 10.35 0.41 -13.57
CA LEU A 64 11.55 0.93 -12.91
C LEU A 64 11.88 0.18 -11.62
N GLU A 65 11.24 -0.98 -11.41
CA GLU A 65 11.50 -1.89 -10.29
C GLU A 65 11.44 -1.24 -8.89
N LEU A 66 10.59 -0.22 -8.72
CA LEU A 66 10.44 0.46 -7.44
C LEU A 66 9.93 -0.51 -6.37
N ASP A 67 10.75 -0.76 -5.35
CA ASP A 67 10.39 -1.59 -4.20
C ASP A 67 9.54 -0.83 -3.18
N ILE A 68 8.30 -0.53 -3.58
CA ILE A 68 7.29 0.13 -2.74
C ILE A 68 7.05 -0.66 -1.42
N PRO A 69 6.93 -2.01 -1.42
CA PRO A 69 6.76 -2.76 -0.18
C PRO A 69 7.91 -2.57 0.80
N ALA A 70 9.17 -2.60 0.34
CA ALA A 70 10.32 -2.37 1.20
C ALA A 70 10.35 -0.95 1.79
N ILE A 71 9.92 0.06 1.01
CA ILE A 71 9.78 1.43 1.52
C ILE A 71 8.71 1.50 2.61
N ILE A 72 7.54 0.92 2.36
CA ILE A 72 6.43 0.92 3.34
C ILE A 72 6.81 0.18 4.61
N LYS A 73 7.50 -0.95 4.50
CA LYS A 73 8.05 -1.69 5.63
C LYS A 73 8.92 -0.80 6.53
N LYS A 74 9.85 -0.05 5.93
CA LYS A 74 10.71 0.90 6.67
C LYS A 74 9.90 2.02 7.36
N LEU A 75 8.84 2.50 6.73
CA LEU A 75 7.97 3.54 7.29
C LEU A 75 7.07 3.02 8.41
N ARG A 76 6.67 1.75 8.36
CA ARG A 76 5.83 1.10 9.37
C ARG A 76 6.58 0.89 10.68
N SER A 77 7.77 0.32 10.63
CA SER A 77 8.63 0.08 11.80
C SER A 77 9.96 -0.59 11.40
N THR A 78 10.88 -0.75 12.34
CA THR A 78 12.14 -1.49 12.15
C THR A 78 12.12 -2.92 12.72
N GLY A 79 11.04 -3.35 13.38
CA GLY A 79 10.97 -4.61 14.14
C GLY A 79 10.15 -5.72 13.46
N ILE A 80 10.59 -6.98 13.62
CA ILE A 80 9.91 -8.14 13.00
C ILE A 80 8.50 -8.40 13.57
N SER A 81 8.31 -8.15 14.87
CA SER A 81 7.01 -8.28 15.54
C SER A 81 5.98 -7.32 14.96
N SER A 82 6.40 -6.10 14.66
CA SER A 82 5.53 -5.09 14.06
C SER A 82 5.21 -5.42 12.60
N GLU A 83 6.10 -6.07 11.86
CA GLU A 83 5.81 -6.49 10.49
C GLU A 83 4.81 -7.64 10.44
N ILE A 84 4.89 -8.59 11.38
CA ILE A 84 3.86 -9.63 11.55
C ILE A 84 2.50 -8.98 11.86
N TYR A 85 2.48 -7.96 12.74
CA TYR A 85 1.25 -7.21 13.04
C TYR A 85 0.65 -6.57 11.78
N TYR A 86 1.43 -5.84 10.97
CA TYR A 86 0.89 -5.21 9.75
C TYR A 86 0.50 -6.23 8.68
N PHE A 87 1.22 -7.35 8.59
CA PHE A 87 0.83 -8.44 7.71
C PHE A 87 -0.55 -8.97 8.09
N LEU A 88 -0.76 -9.35 9.35
CA LEU A 88 -2.05 -9.86 9.80
C LEU A 88 -3.16 -8.82 9.68
N LYS A 89 -2.90 -7.57 10.08
CA LYS A 89 -3.88 -6.47 10.01
C LYS A 89 -4.31 -6.20 8.58
N SER A 90 -3.37 -6.01 7.66
CA SER A 90 -3.65 -5.70 6.25
C SER A 90 -4.46 -6.81 5.56
N HIS A 91 -4.13 -8.09 5.82
CA HIS A 91 -4.86 -9.22 5.24
C HIS A 91 -6.26 -9.36 5.85
N SER A 92 -6.41 -9.12 7.14
CA SER A 92 -7.72 -9.13 7.81
C SER A 92 -8.65 -8.04 7.24
N LEU A 93 -8.12 -6.83 7.06
CA LEU A 93 -8.84 -5.73 6.41
C LEU A 93 -9.22 -6.09 4.97
N TRP A 94 -8.29 -6.63 4.19
CA TRP A 94 -8.56 -7.01 2.80
C TRP A 94 -9.64 -8.08 2.68
N LEU A 95 -9.59 -9.12 3.52
CA LEU A 95 -10.61 -10.16 3.57
C LEU A 95 -11.97 -9.60 3.96
N TYR A 96 -12.00 -8.71 4.95
CA TYR A 96 -13.22 -8.03 5.38
C TYR A 96 -13.86 -7.23 4.23
N TYR A 97 -13.10 -6.36 3.56
CA TYR A 97 -13.63 -5.56 2.46
C TYR A 97 -14.03 -6.42 1.25
N GLN A 98 -13.28 -7.49 0.96
CA GLN A 98 -13.70 -8.45 -0.07
C GLN A 98 -15.02 -9.14 0.28
N ALA A 99 -15.21 -9.53 1.54
CA ALA A 99 -16.47 -10.14 1.97
C ALA A 99 -17.64 -9.15 1.81
N LEU A 100 -17.44 -7.88 2.21
CA LEU A 100 -18.43 -6.82 2.00
C LEU A 100 -18.78 -6.64 0.52
N LEU A 101 -17.80 -6.60 -0.38
CA LEU A 101 -18.04 -6.46 -1.82
C LEU A 101 -18.80 -7.66 -2.42
N ARG A 102 -18.67 -8.85 -1.83
CA ARG A 102 -19.43 -10.04 -2.25
C ARG A 102 -20.86 -10.03 -1.74
N ILE A 103 -21.10 -9.46 -0.56
CA ILE A 103 -22.45 -9.36 0.04
C ILE A 103 -23.27 -8.25 -0.63
N ASN A 104 -22.62 -7.14 -0.98
CA ASN A 104 -23.27 -5.97 -1.60
C ASN A 104 -23.38 -6.07 -3.13
N LYS A 105 -23.15 -7.26 -3.69
CA LYS A 105 -23.29 -7.59 -5.12
C LYS A 105 -24.58 -8.36 -5.34
#